data_AF-F3Y9N5-F1
#
_entry.id   AF-F3Y9N5-F1
#
_cell.length_a   1.000
_cell.length_b   1.000
_cell.length_c   1.000
_cell.angle_alpha   90.00
_cell.angle_beta   90.00
_cell.angle_gamma   90.00
#
_symmetry.space_group_name_H-M   'P 1'
#
loop_
_entity.id
_entity.type
_entity.pdbx_description
1 polymer ?
#
loop_
_entity_poly.entity_id
_entity_poly.type
_entity_poly.pdbx_seq_one_letter_code
_entity_poly.pdbx_strand_id
1 'polypeptide(L)'
;MYAIIKTGGKQLKVEEGQAIYVEKLDVEAGEKIVFDEVILVGGDSTKVGTPTLSGVTVEGTVEKHGKQKKVVTFQYKPKKHSHRKQGHRQPYTKVIIDKINA
;
A
#
# COMPACT_ATOMS: atom_id res chain seq x y z
N MET A 1 1.30 -18.59 -5.21
CA MET A 1 -0.06 -18.03 -5.14
C MET A 1 0.06 -16.52 -4.96
N TYR A 2 -0.72 -15.72 -5.68
CA TYR A 2 -0.68 -14.26 -5.56
C TYR A 2 -2.10 -13.69 -5.55
N ALA A 3 -2.27 -12.50 -4.97
CA ALA A 3 -3.53 -11.78 -5.01
C ALA A 3 -3.31 -10.34 -5.50
N ILE A 4 -4.37 -9.73 -6.04
CA ILE A 4 -4.42 -8.29 -6.30
C ILE A 4 -5.39 -7.68 -5.30
N ILE A 5 -4.85 -6.90 -4.38
CA ILE A 5 -5.63 -6.20 -3.37
C ILE A 5 -5.81 -4.74 -3.75
N LYS A 6 -6.93 -4.15 -3.34
CA LYS A 6 -7.14 -2.71 -3.36
C LYS A 6 -6.88 -2.15 -1.97
N THR A 7 -5.97 -1.19 -1.89
CA THR A 7 -5.60 -0.54 -0.63
C THR A 7 -5.29 0.93 -0.88
N GLY A 8 -5.83 1.80 -0.02
CA GLY A 8 -5.82 3.23 -0.26
C GLY A 8 -6.50 3.58 -1.59
N GLY A 9 -5.79 4.32 -2.45
CA GLY A 9 -6.25 4.66 -3.79
C GLY A 9 -5.72 3.78 -4.93
N LYS A 10 -5.08 2.63 -4.65
CA LYS A 10 -4.33 1.84 -5.64
C LYS A 10 -4.57 0.34 -5.52
N GLN A 11 -4.15 -0.39 -6.56
CA GLN A 11 -4.11 -1.85 -6.57
C GLN A 11 -2.67 -2.33 -6.49
N LEU A 12 -2.43 -3.38 -5.70
CA LEU A 12 -1.10 -3.96 -5.52
C LEU A 12 -1.18 -5.47 -5.69
N LYS A 13 -0.16 -6.03 -6.37
CA LYS A 13 0.08 -7.46 -6.38
C LYS A 13 0.78 -7.86 -5.08
N VAL A 14 0.29 -8.90 -4.44
CA VAL A 14 0.81 -9.43 -3.18
C VAL A 14 1.04 -10.92 -3.24
N GLU A 15 2.07 -11.38 -2.56
CA GLU A 15 2.44 -12.78 -2.38
C GLU A 15 2.69 -13.05 -0.89
N GLU A 16 2.46 -14.27 -0.43
CA GLU A 16 2.68 -14.65 0.97
C GLU A 16 4.18 -14.50 1.35
N GLY A 17 4.45 -13.95 2.52
CA GLY A 17 5.79 -13.62 3.00
C GLY A 17 6.38 -12.32 2.42
N GLN A 18 5.71 -11.67 1.46
CA GLN A 18 6.20 -10.44 0.86
C GLN A 18 5.94 -9.23 1.77
N ALA A 19 6.95 -8.36 1.89
CA ALA A 19 6.77 -7.04 2.49
C ALA A 19 6.29 -6.02 1.44
N ILE A 20 5.18 -5.35 1.73
CA ILE A 20 4.60 -4.29 0.91
C ILE A 20 4.62 -2.95 1.63
N TYR A 21 4.66 -1.87 0.84
CA TYR A 21 4.58 -0.51 1.33
C TYR A 21 3.26 0.10 0.88
N VAL A 22 2.41 0.42 1.84
CA VAL A 22 1.10 1.00 1.62
C VAL A 22 1.01 2.39 2.24
N GLU A 23 -0.10 3.06 1.99
CA GLU A 23 -0.40 4.36 2.60
C GLU A 23 -0.46 4.26 4.13
N LYS A 24 -0.57 5.39 4.81
CA LYS A 24 -0.67 5.39 6.28
C LYS A 24 -1.95 4.64 6.68
N LEU A 25 -1.78 3.64 7.54
CA LEU A 25 -2.87 2.91 8.17
C LEU A 25 -2.92 3.33 9.64
N ASP A 26 -4.12 3.44 10.21
CA ASP A 26 -4.33 3.79 11.61
C ASP A 26 -4.43 2.51 12.46
N VAL A 27 -3.37 1.71 12.40
CA VAL A 27 -3.19 0.42 13.08
C VAL A 27 -1.79 0.45 13.69
N GLU A 28 -1.59 -0.08 14.91
CA GLU A 28 -0.29 -0.02 15.56
C GLU A 28 0.71 -1.03 14.98
N ALA A 29 2.01 -0.78 15.18
CA ALA A 29 3.04 -1.70 14.73
C ALA A 29 2.98 -3.02 15.53
N GLY A 30 3.01 -4.15 14.82
CA GLY A 30 2.85 -5.49 15.38
C GLY A 30 1.42 -6.02 15.36
N GLU A 31 0.43 -5.18 15.04
CA GLU A 31 -0.95 -5.62 14.88
C GLU A 31 -1.21 -6.22 13.50
N LYS A 32 -2.24 -7.05 13.43
CA LYS A 32 -2.71 -7.66 12.19
C LYS A 32 -3.68 -6.72 11.47
N ILE A 33 -3.61 -6.72 10.15
CA ILE A 33 -4.55 -6.06 9.27
C ILE A 33 -5.12 -7.06 8.26
N VAL A 34 -6.41 -6.93 7.99
CA VAL A 34 -7.14 -7.73 7.00
C VAL A 34 -7.51 -6.82 5.84
N PHE A 35 -7.20 -7.24 4.62
CA PHE A 35 -7.62 -6.58 3.38
C PHE A 35 -8.79 -7.35 2.78
N ASP A 36 -9.98 -6.74 2.83
CA ASP A 36 -11.23 -7.35 2.33
C ASP A 36 -11.43 -7.15 0.82
N GLU A 37 -10.87 -6.10 0.24
CA GLU A 37 -11.02 -5.80 -1.18
C GLU A 37 -9.98 -6.55 -2.03
N VAL A 38 -10.29 -7.81 -2.33
CA VAL A 38 -9.49 -8.64 -3.25
C VAL A 38 -10.16 -8.69 -4.62
N ILE A 39 -9.41 -8.33 -5.66
CA ILE A 39 -9.90 -8.25 -7.04
C ILE A 39 -9.66 -9.55 -7.79
N LEU A 40 -8.49 -10.16 -7.56
CA LEU A 40 -8.02 -11.34 -8.26
C LEU A 40 -7.17 -12.19 -7.35
N VAL A 41 -7.33 -13.51 -7.44
CA VAL A 41 -6.40 -14.49 -6.88
C VAL A 41 -5.88 -15.35 -8.02
N GLY A 42 -4.55 -15.45 -8.13
CA GLY A 42 -3.85 -16.20 -9.16
C GLY A 42 -2.91 -17.25 -8.58
N GLY A 43 -2.64 -18.28 -9.38
CA GLY A 43 -1.93 -19.49 -9.00
C GLY A 43 -2.25 -20.57 -10.04
N ASP A 44 -2.54 -21.79 -9.60
CA ASP A 44 -2.92 -22.90 -10.49
C ASP A 44 -4.29 -22.68 -11.14
N SER A 45 -5.21 -22.01 -10.43
CA SER A 45 -6.48 -21.52 -10.97
C SER A 45 -6.60 -20.03 -10.72
N THR A 46 -7.15 -19.29 -11.69
CA THR A 46 -7.32 -17.83 -11.58
C THR A 46 -8.78 -17.52 -11.27
N LYS A 47 -9.02 -16.90 -10.10
CA LYS A 47 -10.33 -16.36 -9.73
C LYS A 47 -10.33 -14.86 -10.01
N VAL A 48 -11.27 -14.41 -10.83
CA VAL A 48 -11.43 -12.99 -11.20
C VAL A 48 -12.76 -12.49 -10.62
N GLY A 49 -12.70 -11.42 -9.82
CA GLY A 49 -13.88 -10.81 -9.23
C GLY A 49 -14.59 -9.82 -10.16
N THR A 50 -15.89 -9.64 -9.92
CA THR A 50 -16.72 -8.62 -10.57
C THR A 50 -17.58 -7.92 -9.51
N PRO A 51 -17.13 -6.83 -8.87
CA PRO A 51 -15.83 -6.13 -8.94
C PRO A 51 -14.76 -6.64 -7.94
N THR A 52 -15.16 -7.40 -6.91
CA THR A 52 -14.29 -8.05 -5.92
C THR A 52 -14.69 -9.52 -5.77
N LEU A 53 -13.81 -10.34 -5.20
CA LEU A 53 -14.11 -11.72 -4.85
C LEU A 53 -14.75 -11.77 -3.46
N SER A 54 -15.94 -12.38 -3.36
CA SER A 54 -16.62 -12.54 -2.07
C SER A 54 -15.95 -13.61 -1.21
N GLY A 55 -15.73 -13.30 0.07
CA GLY A 55 -15.18 -14.24 1.06
C GLY A 55 -13.67 -14.49 0.95
N VAL A 56 -12.97 -13.74 0.09
CA VAL A 56 -11.51 -13.80 -0.05
C VAL A 56 -10.89 -12.66 0.74
N THR A 57 -9.96 -12.96 1.63
CA THR A 57 -9.27 -11.96 2.45
C THR A 57 -7.77 -12.16 2.41
N VAL A 58 -7.02 -11.06 2.51
CA VAL A 58 -5.56 -11.12 2.67
C VAL A 58 -5.20 -10.61 4.05
N GLU A 59 -4.56 -11.46 4.85
CA GLU A 59 -4.06 -11.12 6.18
C GLU A 59 -2.59 -10.69 6.09
N GLY A 60 -2.24 -9.65 6.84
CA GLY A 60 -0.85 -9.24 7.02
C GLY A 60 -0.60 -8.61 8.36
N THR A 61 0.67 -8.52 8.74
CA THR A 61 1.13 -7.91 9.99
C THR A 61 1.85 -6.60 9.70
N VAL A 62 1.52 -5.55 10.45
CA VAL A 62 2.17 -4.24 10.33
C VAL A 62 3.55 -4.31 10.96
N GLU A 63 4.60 -4.13 10.17
CA GLU A 63 5.98 -4.18 10.68
C GLU A 63 6.42 -2.81 11.21
N LYS A 64 6.10 -1.73 10.49
CA LYS A 64 6.46 -0.36 10.91
C LYS A 64 5.69 0.72 10.18
N HIS A 65 5.61 1.88 10.83
CA HIS A 65 5.29 3.14 10.18
C HIS A 65 6.56 3.95 9.93
N GLY A 66 6.63 4.58 8.75
CA GLY A 66 7.78 5.37 8.35
C GLY A 66 7.40 6.60 7.57
N LYS A 67 8.40 7.42 7.26
CA LYS A 67 8.30 8.54 6.33
C LYS A 67 9.31 8.36 5.21
N GLN A 68 8.88 8.58 3.97
CA GLN A 68 9.75 8.53 2.80
C GLN A 68 10.88 9.56 2.90
N LYS A 69 11.85 9.42 1.99
CA LYS A 69 12.91 10.41 1.82
C LYS A 69 12.31 11.79 1.52
N LYS A 70 12.95 12.84 2.02
CA LYS A 70 12.48 14.22 1.84
C LYS A 70 12.58 14.59 0.36
N VAL A 71 11.43 14.94 -0.22
CA VAL A 71 11.37 15.55 -1.56
C VAL A 71 11.36 17.05 -1.36
N VAL A 72 12.24 17.76 -2.09
CA VAL A 72 12.33 19.21 -2.02
C VAL A 72 11.71 19.78 -3.30
N THR A 73 10.58 20.47 -3.14
CA THR A 73 9.92 21.21 -4.21
C THR A 73 10.41 22.65 -4.17
N PHE A 74 11.21 23.05 -5.16
CA PHE A 74 11.67 24.41 -5.34
C PHE A 74 11.03 25.01 -6.59
N GLN A 75 10.43 26.19 -6.44
CA GLN A 75 9.82 26.94 -7.53
C GLN A 75 10.36 28.36 -7.51
N TYR A 76 10.66 28.92 -8.67
CA TYR A 76 11.12 30.30 -8.79
C TYR A 76 10.53 30.96 -10.05
N LYS A 77 10.29 32.27 -9.98
CA LYS A 77 9.91 33.09 -11.14
C LYS A 77 11.03 34.08 -11.45
N PRO A 78 11.66 33.99 -12.64
CA PRO A 78 12.76 34.89 -13.01
C PRO A 78 12.33 36.35 -13.03
N LYS A 79 13.21 37.25 -12.57
CA LYS A 79 13.01 38.71 -12.58
C LYS A 79 11.75 39.20 -11.83
N LYS A 80 11.12 38.35 -11.00
CA LYS A 80 9.94 38.67 -10.19
C LYS A 80 10.20 38.61 -8.68
N HIS A 81 11.47 38.46 -8.27
CA HIS A 81 11.88 38.28 -6.86
C HIS A 81 11.03 37.25 -6.09
N SER A 82 10.51 36.25 -6.79
CA SER A 82 9.58 35.27 -6.23
C SER A 82 10.20 33.88 -6.32
N HIS A 83 10.37 33.24 -5.17
CA HIS A 83 10.81 31.85 -5.06
C HIS A 83 10.18 31.22 -3.82
N ARG A 84 9.98 29.90 -3.86
CA ARG A 84 9.41 29.10 -2.77
C ARG A 84 10.15 27.77 -2.72
N LYS A 85 10.58 27.39 -1.52
CA LYS A 85 11.20 26.09 -1.24
C LYS A 85 10.37 25.38 -0.17
N GLN A 86 9.88 24.19 -0.47
CA GLN A 86 9.13 23.37 0.47
C GLN A 86 9.69 21.96 0.50
N GLY A 87 9.73 21.35 1.67
CA GLY A 87 10.05 19.93 1.82
C GLY A 87 8.79 19.14 2.12
N HIS A 88 8.67 17.95 1.54
CA HIS A 88 7.62 16.97 1.85
C HIS A 88 8.23 15.62 2.21
N ARG A 89 7.62 14.93 3.18
CA ARG A 89 7.95 13.55 3.54
C ARG A 89 6.65 12.76 3.71
N GLN A 90 6.34 11.91 2.75
CA GLN A 90 5.11 11.13 2.76
C GLN A 90 5.18 10.00 3.80
N PRO A 91 4.19 9.87 4.70
CA PRO A 91 4.09 8.72 5.60
C PRO A 91 3.73 7.45 4.82
N TYR A 92 4.20 6.30 5.31
CA TYR A 92 3.88 4.98 4.76
C TYR A 92 3.80 3.96 5.89
N THR A 93 3.15 2.84 5.59
CA THR A 93 3.11 1.65 6.46
C THR A 93 3.75 0.49 5.73
N LYS A 94 4.64 -0.24 6.38
CA LYS A 94 5.21 -1.48 5.87
C LYS A 94 4.41 -2.65 6.46
N VAL A 95 3.83 -3.48 5.61
CA VAL A 95 3.03 -4.64 5.99
C VAL A 95 3.68 -5.89 5.40
N ILE A 96 3.81 -6.94 6.20
CA ILE A 96 4.21 -8.26 5.73
C ILE A 96 2.93 -9.06 5.50
N ILE A 97 2.82 -9.70 4.34
CA ILE A 97 1.65 -10.53 4.02
C ILE A 97 1.85 -11.90 4.65
N ASP A 98 0.91 -12.31 5.50
CA ASP A 98 1.00 -13.57 6.23
C ASP A 98 0.28 -14.69 5.47
N LYS A 99 -0.95 -14.42 4.98
CA LYS A 99 -1.77 -15.44 4.35
C LYS A 99 -2.78 -14.85 3.37
N ILE A 100 -3.00 -15.55 2.25
CA ILE A 100 -4.07 -15.27 1.30
C ILE A 100 -5.16 -16.33 1.49
N ASN A 101 -6.30 -15.94 2.07
CA ASN A 101 -7.47 -16.82 2.22
C ASN A 101 -8.34 -16.71 0.96
N ALA A 102 -8.41 -17.77 0.15
CA ALA A 102 -9.05 -17.79 -1.16
C ALA A 102 -10.01 -18.96 -1.38
#